data_AF-A0A2H0S5T4-F1
#
_entry.id   AF-A0A2H0S5T4-F1
#
_cell.length_a   1.000
_cell.length_b   1.000
_cell.length_c   1.000
_cell.angle_alpha   90.00
_cell.angle_beta   90.00
_cell.angle_gamma   90.00
#
_symmetry.space_group_name_H-M   'P 1'
#
loop_
_entity.id
_entity.type
_entity.pdbx_description
1 polymer ?
#
loop_
_entity_poly.entity_id
_entity_poly.type
_entity_poly.pdbx_seq_one_letter_code
_entity_poly.pdbx_strand_id
1 'polypeptide(L)'
;MFHITAHYKFVPKEAEHLPALQEEIKAFGESIGMSGLVLIGTEGLNGTVAAPSEEILQQWKDKMQTVFGDITFKDSFADEQP
;
A
#
# COMPACT_ATOMS: atom_id res chain seq x y z
N MET A 1 -11.56 5.74 14.36
CA MET A 1 -10.91 6.59 13.36
C MET A 1 -9.95 5.74 12.56
N PHE A 2 -10.18 5.66 11.25
CA PHE A 2 -9.33 5.00 10.28
C PHE A 2 -8.45 6.05 9.61
N HIS A 3 -7.20 5.67 9.38
CA HIS A 3 -6.20 6.48 8.69
C HIS A 3 -6.05 5.94 7.27
N ILE A 4 -6.36 6.76 6.27
CA ILE A 4 -6.48 6.34 4.87
C ILE A 4 -5.34 6.96 4.09
N THR A 5 -4.71 6.21 3.18
CA THR A 5 -3.75 6.75 2.23
C THR A 5 -4.01 6.28 0.82
N ALA A 6 -4.04 7.22 -0.13
CA ALA A 6 -4.04 6.96 -1.56
C ALA A 6 -2.64 7.21 -2.12
N HIS A 7 -2.16 6.29 -2.96
CA HIS A 7 -0.80 6.31 -3.50
C HIS A 7 -0.73 5.66 -4.88
N TYR A 8 0.19 6.17 -5.70
CA TYR A 8 0.56 5.53 -6.96
C TYR A 8 2.01 5.85 -7.28
N LYS A 9 2.65 4.98 -8.04
CA LYS A 9 4.00 5.22 -8.56
C LYS A 9 4.20 4.44 -9.84
N PHE A 10 4.67 5.14 -10.87
CA PHE A 10 5.23 4.48 -12.05
C PHE A 10 6.68 4.11 -11.76
N VAL A 11 6.95 2.81 -11.72
CA VAL A 11 8.28 2.22 -11.58
C VAL A 11 8.24 0.86 -12.25
N PRO A 12 9.03 0.64 -13.33
CA PRO A 12 9.02 -0.63 -14.03
C PRO A 12 9.29 -1.82 -13.10
N LYS A 13 8.49 -2.88 -13.29
CA LYS A 13 8.62 -4.17 -12.61
C LYS A 13 8.64 -5.28 -13.66
N GLU A 14 9.47 -6.29 -13.40
CA GLU A 14 9.50 -7.49 -14.23
C GLU A 14 8.23 -8.31 -14.03
N ALA A 15 7.59 -8.70 -15.14
CA ALA A 15 6.32 -9.43 -15.13
C ALA A 15 6.40 -10.74 -14.32
N GLU A 16 7.55 -11.41 -14.39
CA GLU A 16 7.84 -12.68 -13.71
C GLU A 16 7.83 -12.55 -12.18
N HIS A 17 8.12 -11.36 -11.64
CA HIS A 17 8.14 -11.10 -10.20
C HIS A 17 6.79 -10.62 -9.64
N LEU A 18 5.83 -10.25 -10.50
CA LEU A 18 4.56 -9.66 -10.05
C LEU A 18 3.74 -10.58 -9.14
N PRO A 19 3.59 -11.89 -9.42
CA PRO A 19 2.81 -12.77 -8.54
C PRO A 19 3.38 -12.85 -7.12
N ALA A 20 4.70 -13.03 -6.99
CA ALA A 20 5.38 -13.08 -5.71
C ALA A 20 5.28 -11.74 -4.96
N LEU A 21 5.44 -10.63 -5.68
CA LEU A 21 5.34 -9.30 -5.10
C LEU A 21 3.92 -8.99 -4.59
N GLN A 22 2.90 -9.43 -5.34
CA GLN A 22 1.51 -9.31 -4.93
C GLN A 22 1.23 -10.10 -3.65
N GLU A 23 1.73 -11.34 -3.56
CA GLU A 23 1.57 -12.17 -2.37
C GLU A 23 2.29 -11.57 -1.16
N GLU A 24 3.52 -11.09 -1.33
CA GLU A 24 4.31 -10.44 -0.28
C GLU A 24 3.60 -9.20 0.29
N ILE A 25 3.13 -8.30 -0.59
CA ILE A 25 2.47 -7.06 -0.18
C ILE A 25 1.12 -7.35 0.48
N LYS A 26 0.37 -8.32 -0.06
CA LYS A 26 -0.90 -8.75 0.52
C LYS A 26 -0.69 -9.33 1.92
N ALA A 27 0.22 -10.28 2.07
CA ALA A 27 0.53 -10.91 3.35
C ALA A 27 1.00 -9.90 4.39
N PHE A 28 1.84 -8.95 3.99
CA PHE A 28 2.27 -7.85 4.87
C PHE A 28 1.09 -6.99 5.32
N GLY A 29 0.24 -6.54 4.38
CA GLY A 29 -0.95 -5.74 4.70
C GLY A 29 -1.90 -6.47 5.65
N GLU A 30 -2.17 -7.75 5.41
CA GLU A 30 -2.98 -8.59 6.29
C GLU A 30 -2.34 -8.72 7.69
N SER A 31 -1.03 -8.90 7.78
CA SER A 31 -0.32 -9.08 9.06
C SER A 31 -0.34 -7.86 9.98
N ILE A 32 -0.43 -6.65 9.42
CA ILE A 32 -0.50 -5.40 10.20
C ILE A 32 -1.95 -4.87 10.31
N GLY A 33 -2.93 -5.61 9.78
CA GLY A 33 -4.35 -5.26 9.89
C GLY A 33 -4.81 -4.14 8.95
N MET A 34 -4.23 -4.03 7.76
CA MET A 34 -4.70 -3.11 6.71
C MET A 34 -6.00 -3.59 6.07
N SER A 35 -6.75 -2.64 5.53
CA SER A 35 -7.86 -2.89 4.60
C SER A 35 -7.72 -2.02 3.35
N GLY A 36 -8.35 -2.40 2.23
CA GLY A 36 -8.34 -1.63 0.98
C GLY A 36 -7.89 -2.44 -0.23
N LEU A 37 -7.43 -1.75 -1.27
CA LEU A 37 -7.04 -2.33 -2.55
C LEU A 37 -5.73 -1.73 -3.06
N VAL A 38 -4.85 -2.61 -3.55
CA VAL A 38 -3.61 -2.26 -4.26
C VAL A 38 -3.59 -3.01 -5.58
N LEU A 39 -3.39 -2.26 -6.66
CA LEU A 39 -3.14 -2.76 -8.00
C LEU A 39 -1.64 -2.69 -8.27
N ILE A 40 -1.07 -3.78 -8.77
CA ILE A 40 0.33 -3.88 -9.15
C ILE A 40 0.39 -4.35 -10.60
N GLY A 41 1.19 -3.67 -11.41
CA GLY A 41 1.45 -4.02 -12.80
C GLY A 41 2.91 -3.86 -13.14
N THR A 42 3.28 -4.21 -14.37
CA THR A 42 4.66 -4.00 -14.87
C THR A 42 5.06 -2.53 -14.90
N GLU A 43 4.08 -1.62 -14.91
CA GLU A 43 4.31 -0.18 -14.86
C GLU A 43 4.48 0.39 -13.44
N GLY A 44 4.15 -0.37 -12.39
CA GLY A 44 4.25 0.07 -10.99
C GLY A 44 3.04 -0.30 -10.14
N LEU A 45 2.55 0.64 -9.33
CA LEU A 45 1.38 0.45 -8.46
C LEU A 45 0.40 1.62 -8.41
N ASN A 46 -0.83 1.31 -8.01
CA ASN A 46 -1.84 2.25 -7.55
C ASN A 46 -2.63 1.61 -6.40
N GLY A 47 -2.89 2.33 -5.32
CA GLY A 47 -3.63 1.78 -4.20
C GLY A 47 -4.30 2.82 -3.32
N THR A 48 -5.35 2.38 -2.64
CA THR A 48 -5.99 3.09 -1.53
C THR A 48 -6.18 2.09 -0.40
N VAL A 49 -5.61 2.41 0.76
CA VAL A 49 -5.66 1.53 1.95
C VAL A 49 -6.01 2.32 3.19
N ALA A 50 -6.57 1.62 4.18
CA ALA A 50 -6.95 2.16 5.48
C ALA A 50 -6.32 1.33 6.61
N ALA A 51 -5.84 2.03 7.64
CA ALA A 51 -5.22 1.49 8.85
C ALA A 51 -6.01 1.90 10.10
N PRO A 52 -5.99 1.08 11.17
CA PRO A 52 -6.65 1.42 12.43
C PRO A 52 -5.88 2.45 13.27
N SER A 53 -4.63 2.78 12.89
CA SER A 53 -3.81 3.82 13.54
C SER A 53 -2.83 4.46 12.55
N GLU A 54 -2.35 5.65 12.90
CA GLU A 54 -1.30 6.36 12.14
C GLU A 54 0.02 5.57 12.09
N GLU A 55 0.38 4.89 13.19
CA GLU A 55 1.59 4.06 13.26
C GLU A 55 1.55 2.90 12.26
N ILE A 56 0.41 2.21 12.14
CA ILE A 56 0.23 1.14 11.16
C ILE A 56 0.24 1.71 9.73
N LEU A 57 -0.38 2.87 9.51
CA LEU A 57 -0.30 3.55 8.22
C LEU A 57 1.15 3.89 7.85
N GLN A 58 1.98 4.29 8.81
CA GLN A 58 3.38 4.57 8.58
C GLN A 58 4.18 3.30 8.23
N GLN A 59 3.95 2.18 8.93
CA GLN A 59 4.57 0.89 8.57
C GLN A 59 4.22 0.48 7.13
N TRP A 60 2.97 0.71 6.71
CA TRP A 60 2.57 0.50 5.32
C TRP A 60 3.37 1.36 4.34
N LYS A 61 3.47 2.66 4.61
CA LYS A 61 4.22 3.61 3.76
C LYS A 61 5.69 3.24 3.62
N ASP A 62 6.34 2.87 4.73
CA ASP A 62 7.75 2.47 4.75
C ASP A 62 7.98 1.21 3.91
N LYS A 63 7.07 0.22 4.00
CA LYS A 63 7.13 -0.97 3.15
C LYS A 63 6.96 -0.62 1.67
N MET A 64 5.98 0.20 1.32
CA MET A 64 5.76 0.61 -0.06
C MET A 64 6.96 1.38 -0.61
N GLN A 65 7.57 2.26 0.18
CA GLN A 65 8.78 2.98 -0.23
C GLN A 65 10.00 2.07 -0.38
N THR A 66 10.14 1.05 0.47
CA THR A 66 11.19 0.02 0.33
C THR A 66 11.06 -0.74 -1.00
N VAL A 67 9.83 -1.03 -1.43
CA VAL A 67 9.56 -1.85 -2.62
C VAL A 67 9.55 -1.03 -3.91
N PHE A 68 8.99 0.19 -3.89
CA PHE A 68 8.72 0.99 -5.09
C PHE A 68 9.48 2.32 -5.14
N GLY A 69 10.36 2.58 -4.17
CA GLY A 69 11.14 3.82 -4.06
C GLY A 69 10.31 4.98 -3.50
N ASP A 70 10.71 6.21 -3.77
CA ASP A 70 10.01 7.38 -3.23
C ASP A 70 8.60 7.53 -3.81
N ILE A 71 7.59 7.50 -2.93
CA ILE A 71 6.15 7.59 -3.22
C ILE A 71 5.58 8.81 -2.49
N THR A 72 4.76 9.60 -3.20
CA THR A 72 3.92 10.62 -2.56
C THR A 72 2.61 10.00 -2.08
N PHE A 73 2.35 10.12 -0.78
CA PHE A 73 1.13 9.64 -0.15
C PHE A 73 0.13 10.78 0.04
N LYS A 74 -1.14 10.52 -0.24
CA LYS A 74 -2.26 11.44 -0.01
C LYS A 74 -3.12 10.91 1.12
N ASP A 75 -2.95 11.48 2.30
CA ASP A 75 -3.60 10.98 3.51
C ASP A 75 -4.94 11.65 3.79
N SER A 76 -5.85 10.89 4.40
CA SER A 76 -7.14 11.34 4.90
C SER A 76 -7.59 10.46 6.06
N PHE A 77 -8.76 10.76 6.63
CA PHE A 77 -9.26 10.07 7.82
C PHE A 77 -10.77 9.83 7.70
N ALA A 78 -11.26 8.77 8.34
CA ALA A 78 -12.69 8.47 8.46
C ALA A 78 -13.02 8.00 9.89
N ASP A 79 -14.18 8.37 10.42
CA ASP A 79 -14.59 7.92 11.76
C ASP A 79 -15.11 6.47 11.76
N GLU A 80 -15.67 6.04 10.63
CA GLU A 80 -16.18 4.70 10.35
C GLU A 80 -15.32 3.98 9.32
N GLN A 81 -15.52 2.66 9.17
CA GLN A 81 -14.78 1.85 8.20
C GLN A 81 -15.13 2.32 6.77
N PRO A 82 -14.13 2.73 5.96
CA PRO A 82 -14.35 3.28 4.63
C PRO A 82 -14.69 2.22 3.57
#